data_AF-A0A521RHD3-F1
#
_entry.id   AF-A0A521RHD3-F1
#
_cell.length_a   1.000
_cell.length_b   1.000
_cell.length_c   1.000
_cell.angle_alpha   90.00
_cell.angle_beta   90.00
_cell.angle_gamma   90.00
#
_symmetry.space_group_name_H-M   'P 1'
#
loop_
_entity.id
_entity.type
_entity.pdbx_description
1 polymer ?
#
loop_
_entity_poly.entity_id
_entity_poly.type
_entity_poly.pdbx_seq_one_letter_code
_entity_poly.pdbx_strand_id
1 'polypeptide(L)'
;MVVNIFHFETILKRNSYMKIKALLSSVLLLSGTAQVAHATLLSDPNDSRSWQGATVGTFAALYYGSNTLATRTAVVTNSLLDDGVFNPTGYTAGTMMSTPWLTGGGGGCLGISSDLTGTGSYDYSCSGSSAATHGNAIDNLWFQTSGAVGETVFDLGFSASKAAVFNSIDHGPLPGEAIESTVYLSNDLSTWTVAVVERVWLEGFMSNTGILWDGFTYAVGTGTSATFRYASIIHGGSGALVHDGDNEINGIMGLKSDYTPVSVPEPASLVILAMGLLGLGFSGRNRKK
;
A
#
# COMPACT_ATOMS: atom_id res chain seq x y z
N MET A 1 50.52 -46.56 -54.57
CA MET A 1 49.77 -47.46 -53.67
C MET A 1 50.70 -47.84 -52.52
N VAL A 2 50.17 -47.93 -51.29
CA VAL A 2 50.85 -48.26 -50.00
C VAL A 2 51.32 -47.07 -49.13
N VAL A 3 50.40 -46.61 -48.26
CA VAL A 3 50.41 -46.56 -46.77
C VAL A 3 51.73 -46.65 -45.98
N ASN A 4 51.99 -45.68 -45.06
CA ASN A 4 52.21 -45.79 -43.58
C ASN A 4 53.03 -44.60 -43.01
N ILE A 5 52.52 -43.80 -42.05
CA ILE A 5 52.66 -43.85 -40.56
C ILE A 5 54.12 -43.76 -40.03
N PHE A 6 54.50 -42.64 -39.36
CA PHE A 6 54.83 -42.51 -37.91
C PHE A 6 55.69 -41.28 -37.53
N HIS A 7 55.39 -40.72 -36.34
CA HIS A 7 56.29 -40.10 -35.32
C HIS A 7 56.88 -38.69 -35.63
N PHE A 8 57.08 -37.73 -34.71
CA PHE A 8 57.05 -37.68 -33.24
C PHE A 8 56.92 -36.21 -32.75
N GLU A 9 56.67 -36.06 -31.44
CA GLU A 9 56.77 -34.92 -30.49
C GLU A 9 57.51 -33.61 -30.91
N THR A 10 57.36 -32.42 -30.33
CA THR A 10 57.11 -31.97 -28.94
C THR A 10 56.83 -30.45 -29.02
N ILE A 11 56.03 -29.87 -28.12
CA ILE A 11 56.37 -28.65 -27.35
C ILE A 11 55.13 -28.23 -26.52
N LEU A 12 55.24 -28.62 -25.26
CA LEU A 12 54.44 -28.21 -24.12
C LEU A 12 54.80 -26.77 -23.70
N LYS A 13 53.84 -26.16 -22.97
CA LYS A 13 54.01 -25.07 -21.99
C LYS A 13 54.22 -23.65 -22.51
N ARG A 14 53.10 -22.93 -22.70
CA ARG A 14 52.94 -21.52 -22.30
C ARG A 14 51.46 -21.15 -22.45
N ASN A 15 50.61 -21.36 -21.44
CA ASN A 15 49.31 -20.67 -21.36
C ASN A 15 48.55 -20.77 -20.02
N SER A 16 49.23 -21.07 -18.90
CA SER A 16 48.54 -21.28 -17.62
C SER A 16 48.51 -20.06 -16.67
N TYR A 17 49.05 -18.90 -17.06
CA TYR A 17 49.21 -17.76 -16.13
C TYR A 17 48.44 -16.48 -16.49
N MET A 18 47.69 -16.44 -17.60
CA MET A 18 46.94 -15.24 -18.03
C MET A 18 45.40 -15.34 -17.92
N LYS A 19 44.85 -16.42 -17.36
CA LYS A 19 43.39 -16.56 -17.19
C LYS A 19 42.87 -16.37 -15.77
N ILE A 20 43.74 -16.20 -14.78
CA ILE A 20 43.33 -16.11 -13.35
C ILE A 20 43.19 -14.66 -12.87
N LYS A 21 43.83 -13.67 -13.51
CA LYS A 21 43.68 -12.25 -13.12
C LYS A 21 42.55 -11.49 -13.80
N ALA A 22 42.01 -12.02 -14.91
CA ALA A 22 40.88 -11.40 -15.61
C ALA A 22 39.50 -11.88 -15.11
N LEU A 23 39.46 -12.88 -14.21
CA LEU A 23 38.20 -13.42 -13.68
C LEU A 23 37.78 -12.81 -12.33
N LEU A 24 38.65 -12.01 -11.70
CA LEU A 24 38.40 -11.41 -10.38
C LEU A 24 37.94 -9.95 -10.41
N SER A 25 37.89 -9.30 -11.58
CA SER A 25 37.40 -7.92 -11.73
C SER A 25 36.01 -7.80 -12.37
N SER A 26 35.38 -8.92 -12.75
CA SER A 26 34.09 -8.90 -13.46
C SER A 26 32.89 -9.29 -12.60
N VAL A 27 33.08 -9.58 -11.30
CA VAL A 27 32.00 -9.98 -10.38
C VAL A 27 31.50 -8.81 -9.53
N LEU A 28 32.13 -7.64 -9.60
CA LEU A 28 31.82 -6.52 -8.69
C LEU A 28 30.92 -5.41 -9.26
N LEU A 29 30.29 -5.61 -10.42
CA LEU A 29 29.60 -4.51 -11.13
C LEU A 29 28.15 -4.75 -11.54
N LEU A 30 27.45 -5.73 -10.94
CA LEU A 30 26.03 -5.96 -11.25
C LEU A 30 25.14 -6.23 -10.03
N SER A 31 25.53 -5.77 -8.85
CA SER A 31 24.60 -5.59 -7.73
C SER A 31 24.04 -4.16 -7.73
N GLY A 32 23.47 -3.76 -8.87
CA GLY A 32 22.50 -2.67 -8.90
C GLY A 32 21.23 -3.19 -8.25
N THR A 33 21.19 -3.19 -6.91
CA THR A 33 19.95 -3.41 -6.18
C THR A 33 19.04 -2.28 -6.57
N ALA A 34 18.09 -2.54 -7.47
CA ALA A 34 16.88 -1.76 -7.52
C ALA A 34 16.31 -1.82 -6.10
N GLN A 35 16.48 -0.74 -5.33
CA GLN A 35 15.72 -0.58 -4.11
C GLN A 35 14.28 -0.46 -4.58
N VAL A 36 13.57 -1.58 -4.53
CA VAL A 36 12.12 -1.52 -4.47
C VAL A 36 11.86 -0.65 -3.24
N ALA A 37 11.33 0.55 -3.43
CA ALA A 37 10.96 1.40 -2.31
C ALA A 37 9.96 0.58 -1.49
N HIS A 38 10.42 0.08 -0.34
CA HIS A 38 9.60 -0.74 0.53
C HIS A 38 8.77 0.20 1.39
N ALA A 39 7.50 -0.16 1.58
CA ALA A 39 6.61 0.50 2.51
C ALA A 39 7.27 0.65 3.87
N THR A 40 7.27 1.88 4.40
CA THR A 40 7.93 2.21 5.65
C THR A 40 6.90 2.83 6.60
N LEU A 41 6.73 2.18 7.75
CA LEU A 41 5.93 2.75 8.82
C LEU A 41 6.56 4.06 9.29
N LEU A 42 5.74 5.09 9.46
CA LEU A 42 6.21 6.33 10.04
C LEU A 42 6.61 6.07 11.49
N SER A 43 7.85 6.43 11.82
CA SER A 43 8.45 6.20 13.14
C SER A 43 8.72 7.50 13.90
N ASP A 44 8.65 8.66 13.25
CA ASP A 44 8.83 9.96 13.89
C ASP A 44 7.47 10.60 14.23
N PRO A 45 7.12 10.77 15.51
CA PRO A 45 5.89 11.48 15.89
C PRO A 45 5.92 12.97 15.52
N ASN A 46 7.06 13.52 15.10
CA ASN A 46 7.19 14.89 14.60
C ASN A 46 7.56 14.92 13.11
N ASP A 47 7.26 13.87 12.34
CA ASP A 47 7.46 13.89 10.89
C ASP A 47 6.83 15.16 10.29
N SER A 48 7.66 15.90 9.55
CA SER A 48 7.34 17.23 9.03
C SER A 48 6.82 17.21 7.60
N ARG A 49 6.80 16.05 6.95
CA ARG A 49 6.24 15.90 5.60
C ARG A 49 4.73 16.15 5.61
N SER A 50 4.21 16.58 4.48
CA SER A 50 2.78 16.72 4.24
C SER A 50 2.38 15.82 3.07
N TRP A 51 1.38 14.98 3.31
CA TRP A 51 0.82 14.05 2.33
C TRP A 51 -0.60 14.49 2.07
N GLN A 52 -0.87 15.01 0.88
CA GLN A 52 -2.22 15.46 0.52
C GLN A 52 -2.79 16.41 1.62
N GLY A 53 -1.99 17.38 2.08
CA GLY A 53 -2.39 18.30 3.15
C GLY A 53 -2.47 17.71 4.57
N ALA A 54 -2.31 16.39 4.75
CA ALA A 54 -2.22 15.74 6.06
C ALA A 54 -0.78 15.69 6.60
N THR A 55 -0.65 15.68 7.92
CA THR A 55 0.60 15.41 8.64
C THR A 55 0.33 14.36 9.73
N VAL A 56 1.36 13.83 10.39
CA VAL A 56 1.17 13.00 11.60
C VAL A 56 0.31 13.71 12.65
N GLY A 57 0.45 15.03 12.77
CA GLY A 57 -0.38 15.85 13.66
C GLY A 57 -1.86 15.90 13.25
N THR A 58 -2.15 15.86 11.95
CA THR A 58 -3.52 15.81 11.42
C THR A 58 -4.21 14.51 11.83
N PHE A 59 -3.55 13.37 11.61
CA PHE A 59 -4.08 12.06 12.01
C PHE A 59 -4.17 11.90 13.54
N ALA A 60 -3.24 12.52 14.29
CA ALA A 60 -3.32 12.54 15.74
C ALA A 60 -4.55 13.31 16.25
N ALA A 61 -4.83 14.48 15.66
CA ALA A 61 -6.03 15.25 15.96
C ALA A 61 -7.30 14.47 15.63
N LEU A 62 -7.30 13.80 14.49
CA LEU A 62 -8.43 13.02 14.02
C LEU A 62 -8.75 11.83 14.92
N TYR A 63 -7.81 10.89 15.05
CA TYR A 63 -8.09 9.59 15.66
C TYR A 63 -7.94 9.59 17.18
N TYR A 64 -7.28 10.61 17.75
CA TYR A 64 -7.07 10.74 19.18
C TYR A 64 -7.55 12.08 19.76
N GLY A 65 -8.29 12.87 18.97
CA GLY A 65 -9.00 14.08 19.41
C GLY A 65 -8.12 15.31 19.66
N SER A 66 -6.80 15.24 19.50
CA SER A 66 -5.91 16.41 19.63
C SER A 66 -4.54 16.20 18.97
N ASN A 67 -3.90 17.27 18.50
CA ASN A 67 -2.52 17.25 18.04
C ASN A 67 -1.56 17.59 19.19
N THR A 68 -1.12 16.57 19.93
CA THR A 68 -0.14 16.68 21.02
C THR A 68 1.00 15.71 20.77
N LEU A 69 2.10 15.81 21.52
CA LEU A 69 3.16 14.80 21.43
C LEU A 69 2.63 13.40 21.76
N ALA A 70 1.80 13.26 22.80
CA ALA A 70 1.27 11.97 23.24
C ALA A 70 0.40 11.30 22.15
N THR A 71 -0.48 12.07 21.51
CA THR A 71 -1.35 11.53 20.45
C THR A 71 -0.59 11.24 19.16
N ARG A 72 0.43 12.03 18.80
CA ARG A 72 1.33 11.71 17.67
C ARG A 72 2.19 10.48 17.95
N THR A 73 2.66 10.30 19.18
CA THR A 73 3.32 9.06 19.59
C THR A 73 2.37 7.87 19.50
N ALA A 74 1.07 8.03 19.80
CA ALA A 74 0.08 6.97 19.62
C ALA A 74 -0.11 6.59 18.15
N VAL A 75 -0.15 7.57 17.22
CA VAL A 75 -0.18 7.32 15.76
C VAL A 75 0.97 6.39 15.34
N VAL A 76 2.20 6.71 15.74
CA VAL A 76 3.40 5.93 15.43
C VAL A 76 3.39 4.56 16.13
N THR A 77 3.11 4.53 17.43
CA THR A 77 3.18 3.30 18.25
C THR A 77 2.16 2.27 17.77
N ASN A 78 0.97 2.72 17.37
CA ASN A 78 -0.07 1.86 16.82
C ASN A 78 0.17 1.53 15.34
N SER A 79 1.27 2.00 14.75
CA SER A 79 1.62 1.77 13.34
C SER A 79 0.49 2.16 12.39
N LEU A 80 -0.13 3.31 12.70
CA LEU A 80 -1.34 3.78 12.01
C LEU A 80 -1.01 4.30 10.61
N LEU A 81 0.16 4.91 10.41
CA LEU A 81 0.54 5.52 9.13
C LEU A 81 1.69 4.76 8.49
N ASP A 82 1.57 4.54 7.19
CA ASP A 82 2.55 3.93 6.30
C ASP A 82 2.78 4.90 5.12
N ASP A 83 4.03 5.31 4.88
CA ASP A 83 4.37 6.17 3.73
C ASP A 83 4.66 5.37 2.46
N GLY A 84 4.45 4.07 2.49
CA GLY A 84 4.54 3.19 1.33
C GLY A 84 3.28 3.13 0.47
N VAL A 85 3.48 2.52 -0.69
CA VAL A 85 2.40 2.04 -1.56
C VAL A 85 1.72 0.83 -0.91
N PHE A 86 0.39 0.82 -0.90
CA PHE A 86 -0.37 -0.38 -0.56
C PHE A 86 -0.01 -1.53 -1.52
N ASN A 87 0.38 -2.69 -1.01
CA ASN A 87 0.67 -3.86 -1.85
C ASN A 87 -0.57 -4.77 -1.95
N PRO A 88 -1.28 -4.83 -3.10
CA PRO A 88 -2.45 -5.69 -3.27
C PRO A 88 -2.10 -7.16 -3.53
N THR A 89 -0.82 -7.51 -3.65
CA THR A 89 -0.39 -8.87 -4.02
C THR A 89 -0.95 -9.92 -3.05
N GLY A 90 -1.65 -10.90 -3.59
CA GLY A 90 -2.22 -12.01 -2.81
C GLY A 90 -3.60 -11.73 -2.21
N TYR A 91 -4.17 -10.56 -2.46
CA TYR A 91 -5.54 -10.20 -2.08
C TYR A 91 -6.43 -10.07 -3.31
N THR A 92 -7.74 -10.22 -3.11
CA THR A 92 -8.76 -10.10 -4.15
C THR A 92 -9.69 -8.95 -3.79
N ALA A 93 -10.10 -8.18 -4.79
CA ALA A 93 -11.14 -7.18 -4.65
C ALA A 93 -12.45 -7.83 -4.15
N GLY A 94 -13.12 -7.13 -3.24
CA GLY A 94 -14.48 -7.45 -2.86
C GLY A 94 -15.40 -7.32 -4.07
N THR A 95 -16.46 -8.10 -4.08
CA THR A 95 -17.49 -8.05 -5.12
C THR A 95 -18.73 -7.36 -4.55
N MET A 96 -19.12 -6.25 -5.16
CA MET A 96 -20.34 -5.54 -4.84
C MET A 96 -21.55 -6.47 -5.01
N MET A 97 -22.38 -6.50 -3.99
CA MET A 97 -23.60 -7.30 -3.96
C MET A 97 -24.74 -6.56 -4.67
N SER A 98 -25.58 -7.32 -5.34
CA SER A 98 -26.83 -6.78 -5.88
C SER A 98 -27.78 -6.43 -4.73
N THR A 99 -28.00 -5.13 -4.51
CA THR A 99 -28.96 -4.60 -3.53
C THR A 99 -30.12 -3.88 -4.24
N PRO A 100 -31.26 -3.65 -3.57
CA PRO A 100 -32.33 -2.82 -4.12
C PRO A 100 -31.85 -1.41 -4.49
N TRP A 101 -30.93 -0.84 -3.71
CA TRP A 101 -30.28 0.42 -4.04
C TRP A 101 -29.52 0.29 -5.37
N LEU A 102 -28.57 -0.64 -5.48
CA LEU A 102 -27.76 -0.80 -6.70
C LEU A 102 -28.61 -1.07 -7.96
N THR A 103 -29.68 -1.86 -7.84
CA THR A 103 -30.54 -2.25 -8.97
C THR A 103 -31.68 -1.27 -9.26
N GLY A 104 -32.05 -0.42 -8.30
CA GLY A 104 -33.19 0.49 -8.37
C GLY A 104 -32.83 1.94 -8.68
N GLY A 105 -31.59 2.25 -9.05
CA GLY A 105 -31.11 3.61 -9.31
C GLY A 105 -30.35 4.26 -8.16
N GLY A 106 -29.74 3.45 -7.30
CA GLY A 106 -28.80 3.86 -6.27
C GLY A 106 -27.77 4.81 -6.86
N GLY A 107 -27.83 6.05 -6.39
CA GLY A 107 -27.74 7.21 -7.27
C GLY A 107 -26.99 8.35 -6.63
N GLY A 108 -25.68 8.26 -6.72
CA GLY A 108 -24.85 9.43 -6.93
C GLY A 108 -24.19 9.35 -8.30
N CYS A 109 -23.04 9.99 -8.43
CA CYS A 109 -22.20 9.91 -9.60
C CYS A 109 -21.50 8.54 -9.71
N LEU A 110 -21.47 8.00 -10.93
CA LEU A 110 -20.55 6.93 -11.33
C LEU A 110 -19.50 7.61 -12.19
N GLY A 111 -18.25 7.62 -11.72
CA GLY A 111 -17.24 8.50 -12.26
C GLY A 111 -15.95 7.82 -12.65
N ILE A 112 -15.15 8.57 -13.40
CA ILE A 112 -13.81 8.20 -13.80
C ILE A 112 -12.88 9.37 -13.51
N SER A 113 -11.74 9.06 -12.90
CA SER A 113 -10.65 10.01 -12.72
C SER A 113 -9.67 9.90 -13.89
N SER A 114 -9.38 11.02 -14.54
CA SER A 114 -8.56 11.11 -15.75
C SER A 114 -7.19 11.75 -15.55
N ASP A 115 -6.90 12.34 -14.38
CA ASP A 115 -5.56 12.86 -14.05
C ASP A 115 -4.59 11.72 -13.71
N LEU A 116 -4.19 10.95 -14.72
CA LEU A 116 -3.21 9.86 -14.57
C LEU A 116 -1.75 10.36 -14.56
N THR A 117 -1.55 11.64 -14.81
CA THR A 117 -0.21 12.25 -14.95
C THR A 117 0.29 12.89 -13.67
N GLY A 118 -0.57 13.01 -12.67
CA GLY A 118 -0.21 13.57 -11.39
C GLY A 118 -0.05 15.08 -11.41
N THR A 119 -1.00 15.75 -12.08
CA THR A 119 -1.06 17.21 -12.09
C THR A 119 -1.79 17.77 -10.88
N GLY A 120 -2.44 16.92 -10.09
CA GLY A 120 -3.23 17.32 -8.94
C GLY A 120 -4.47 18.12 -9.36
N SER A 121 -4.95 17.90 -10.59
CA SER A 121 -6.03 18.70 -11.17
C SER A 121 -7.41 18.27 -10.69
N TYR A 122 -7.50 17.09 -10.07
CA TYR A 122 -8.76 16.37 -9.85
C TYR A 122 -9.56 16.37 -11.15
N ASP A 123 -8.98 15.84 -12.24
CA ASP A 123 -9.75 15.71 -13.48
C ASP A 123 -10.66 14.49 -13.35
N TYR A 124 -11.97 14.72 -13.33
CA TYR A 124 -12.98 13.69 -13.17
C TYR A 124 -14.19 13.94 -14.06
N SER A 125 -14.95 12.88 -14.31
CA SER A 125 -16.23 13.00 -15.00
C SER A 125 -17.24 11.99 -14.47
N CYS A 126 -18.51 12.41 -14.40
CA CYS A 126 -19.64 11.56 -14.06
C CYS A 126 -20.17 10.83 -15.29
N SER A 127 -19.49 9.77 -15.69
CA SER A 127 -19.87 8.94 -16.83
C SER A 127 -19.68 7.46 -16.53
N GLY A 128 -20.70 6.82 -15.96
CA GLY A 128 -20.69 5.40 -15.67
C GLY A 128 -22.06 4.76 -15.87
N SER A 129 -22.06 3.43 -16.06
CA SER A 129 -23.27 2.66 -16.36
C SER A 129 -23.69 1.70 -15.25
N SER A 130 -22.76 1.33 -14.36
CA SER A 130 -22.99 0.34 -13.30
C SER A 130 -22.03 0.57 -12.15
N ALA A 131 -22.55 0.72 -10.92
CA ALA A 131 -21.69 0.82 -9.74
C ALA A 131 -20.90 -0.47 -9.49
N ALA A 132 -21.43 -1.64 -9.89
CA ALA A 132 -20.67 -2.88 -9.83
C ALA A 132 -19.44 -2.86 -10.75
N THR A 133 -19.50 -2.19 -11.91
CA THR A 133 -18.32 -2.00 -12.75
C THR A 133 -17.29 -1.09 -12.10
N HIS A 134 -17.75 -0.05 -11.38
CA HIS A 134 -16.89 0.97 -10.78
C HIS A 134 -16.33 0.58 -9.41
N GLY A 135 -16.98 -0.34 -8.69
CA GLY A 135 -16.59 -0.74 -7.34
C GLY A 135 -15.89 -2.11 -7.23
N ASN A 136 -15.91 -2.94 -8.28
CA ASN A 136 -15.37 -4.31 -8.23
C ASN A 136 -13.90 -4.41 -8.65
N ALA A 137 -13.28 -3.30 -9.04
CA ALA A 137 -11.89 -3.25 -9.47
C ALA A 137 -11.19 -2.08 -8.78
N ILE A 138 -9.90 -2.27 -8.47
CA ILE A 138 -9.07 -1.19 -7.93
C ILE A 138 -8.38 -0.49 -9.09
N ASP A 139 -8.98 0.59 -9.59
CA ASP A 139 -8.63 1.32 -10.82
C ASP A 139 -9.14 2.77 -10.77
N ASN A 140 -9.17 3.47 -11.90
CA ASN A 140 -9.57 4.89 -11.92
C ASN A 140 -11.08 5.12 -12.03
N LEU A 141 -11.90 4.07 -11.93
CA LEU A 141 -13.34 4.19 -11.85
C LEU A 141 -13.77 4.29 -10.39
N TRP A 142 -14.82 5.06 -10.13
CA TRP A 142 -15.36 5.23 -8.79
C TRP A 142 -16.86 5.39 -8.81
N PHE A 143 -17.50 5.21 -7.67
CA PHE A 143 -18.92 5.43 -7.50
C PHE A 143 -19.21 6.08 -6.15
N GLN A 144 -20.29 6.84 -6.10
CA GLN A 144 -20.82 7.38 -4.86
C GLN A 144 -21.67 6.37 -4.12
N THR A 145 -21.48 6.29 -2.81
CA THR A 145 -22.18 5.31 -1.96
C THR A 145 -23.54 5.82 -1.50
N SER A 146 -24.35 4.95 -0.89
CA SER A 146 -25.56 5.37 -0.16
C SER A 146 -25.21 5.99 1.20
N GLY A 147 -26.11 6.79 1.77
CA GLY A 147 -26.04 7.20 3.18
C GLY A 147 -26.57 6.14 4.16
N ALA A 148 -27.04 4.99 3.66
CA ALA A 148 -27.69 3.96 4.47
C ALA A 148 -26.89 2.65 4.52
N VAL A 149 -26.71 2.13 5.74
CA VAL A 149 -26.02 0.85 5.99
C VAL A 149 -26.82 -0.30 5.38
N GLY A 150 -26.13 -1.16 4.62
CA GLY A 150 -26.73 -2.30 3.94
C GLY A 150 -27.19 -2.01 2.49
N GLU A 151 -27.02 -0.79 2.00
CA GLU A 151 -27.39 -0.44 0.61
C GLU A 151 -26.22 -0.51 -0.37
N THR A 152 -25.04 -0.01 0.03
CA THR A 152 -23.79 -0.25 -0.68
C THR A 152 -23.04 -1.35 0.06
N VAL A 153 -23.02 -2.57 -0.49
CA VAL A 153 -22.49 -3.76 0.18
C VAL A 153 -21.52 -4.50 -0.72
N PHE A 154 -20.41 -4.94 -0.15
CA PHE A 154 -19.40 -5.79 -0.77
C PHE A 154 -19.31 -7.12 -0.04
N ASP A 155 -19.25 -8.20 -0.82
CA ASP A 155 -18.76 -9.50 -0.40
C ASP A 155 -17.22 -9.53 -0.53
N LEU A 156 -16.52 -9.74 0.58
CA LEU A 156 -15.05 -9.76 0.63
C LEU A 156 -14.42 -11.06 0.11
N GLY A 157 -15.21 -12.05 -0.30
CA GLY A 157 -14.73 -13.28 -0.91
C GLY A 157 -14.23 -14.33 0.08
N PHE A 158 -13.96 -13.96 1.33
CA PHE A 158 -13.63 -14.87 2.45
C PHE A 158 -13.98 -14.25 3.81
N SER A 159 -13.77 -14.99 4.90
CA SER A 159 -13.88 -14.43 6.26
C SER A 159 -12.63 -13.60 6.56
N ALA A 160 -12.71 -12.30 6.28
CA ALA A 160 -11.65 -11.32 6.44
C ALA A 160 -11.63 -10.79 7.88
N SER A 161 -10.47 -10.36 8.37
CA SER A 161 -10.36 -9.68 9.67
C SER A 161 -10.22 -8.17 9.55
N LYS A 162 -9.88 -7.68 8.34
CA LYS A 162 -9.78 -6.27 7.97
C LYS A 162 -10.31 -6.08 6.55
N ALA A 163 -10.64 -4.85 6.19
CA ALA A 163 -10.90 -4.47 4.81
C ALA A 163 -10.07 -3.24 4.43
N ALA A 164 -9.36 -3.28 3.31
CA ALA A 164 -8.77 -2.08 2.72
C ALA A 164 -9.80 -1.37 1.86
N VAL A 165 -9.99 -0.07 2.10
CA VAL A 165 -10.84 0.81 1.31
C VAL A 165 -9.95 1.65 0.40
N PHE A 166 -10.37 1.74 -0.85
CA PHE A 166 -9.73 2.56 -1.88
C PHE A 166 -10.74 3.61 -2.31
N ASN A 167 -10.45 4.86 -1.99
CA ASN A 167 -11.28 5.98 -2.39
C ASN A 167 -10.69 6.67 -3.63
N SER A 168 -11.47 7.57 -4.18
CA SER A 168 -10.98 8.66 -5.00
C SER A 168 -11.35 9.99 -4.34
N ILE A 169 -10.87 11.08 -4.90
CA ILE A 169 -11.07 12.44 -4.47
C ILE A 169 -11.28 13.24 -5.75
N ASP A 170 -12.42 13.93 -5.85
CA ASP A 170 -12.75 14.75 -7.00
C ASP A 170 -12.58 16.26 -6.69
N HIS A 171 -12.40 16.66 -5.43
CA HIS A 171 -12.06 18.04 -5.10
C HIS A 171 -11.29 18.20 -3.78
N GLY A 172 -11.34 19.40 -3.19
CA GLY A 172 -10.79 19.69 -1.88
C GLY A 172 -11.86 20.35 -1.01
N PRO A 173 -11.65 20.42 0.32
CA PRO A 173 -10.34 20.55 0.94
C PRO A 173 -9.71 19.25 1.44
N LEU A 174 -8.43 19.06 1.10
CA LEU A 174 -7.63 18.00 1.69
C LEU A 174 -7.19 18.34 3.14
N PRO A 175 -7.06 17.33 4.03
CA PRO A 175 -7.30 15.91 3.78
C PRO A 175 -8.75 15.46 4.01
N GLY A 176 -9.70 16.38 4.18
CA GLY A 176 -11.09 16.07 4.49
C GLY A 176 -11.69 15.05 3.52
N GLU A 177 -11.49 15.32 2.23
CA GLU A 177 -11.97 14.46 1.12
C GLU A 177 -11.33 13.07 1.08
N ALA A 178 -10.19 12.86 1.75
CA ALA A 178 -9.44 11.62 1.61
C ALA A 178 -10.08 10.43 2.35
N ILE A 179 -10.98 10.67 3.32
CA ILE A 179 -11.67 9.61 4.08
C ILE A 179 -13.10 10.09 4.40
N GLU A 180 -13.99 10.07 3.42
CA GLU A 180 -15.38 10.57 3.56
C GLU A 180 -16.43 9.50 3.80
N SER A 181 -15.98 8.31 4.19
CA SER A 181 -16.86 7.17 4.36
C SER A 181 -16.72 6.49 5.71
N THR A 182 -17.84 5.93 6.17
CA THR A 182 -17.85 5.00 7.30
C THR A 182 -18.10 3.60 6.78
N VAL A 183 -17.28 2.66 7.23
CA VAL A 183 -17.44 1.24 6.92
C VAL A 183 -18.13 0.52 8.07
N TYR A 184 -19.07 -0.34 7.73
CA TYR A 184 -19.75 -1.27 8.63
C TYR A 184 -19.47 -2.70 8.20
N LEU A 185 -19.22 -3.59 9.15
CA LEU A 185 -18.79 -4.96 8.92
C LEU A 185 -19.86 -5.94 9.40
N SER A 186 -20.08 -7.02 8.65
CA SER A 186 -21.09 -8.03 8.96
C SER A 186 -20.70 -9.45 8.51
N ASN A 187 -21.28 -10.46 9.15
CA ASN A 187 -21.26 -11.85 8.70
C ASN A 187 -22.62 -12.33 8.18
N ASP A 188 -23.69 -11.57 8.39
CA ASP A 188 -25.08 -12.02 8.18
C ASP A 188 -25.95 -11.02 7.40
N LEU A 189 -25.38 -9.87 6.99
CA LEU A 189 -26.05 -8.77 6.27
C LEU A 189 -27.16 -8.04 7.06
N SER A 190 -27.32 -8.35 8.34
CA SER A 190 -28.38 -7.80 9.21
C SER A 190 -27.82 -7.11 10.45
N THR A 191 -26.79 -7.71 11.06
CA THR A 191 -26.06 -7.17 12.19
C THR A 191 -24.80 -6.49 11.67
N TRP A 192 -24.72 -5.18 11.86
CA TRP A 192 -23.64 -4.34 11.38
C TRP A 192 -22.84 -3.76 12.53
N THR A 193 -21.52 -3.90 12.47
CA THR A 193 -20.58 -3.30 13.43
C THR A 193 -19.83 -2.18 12.74
N VAL A 194 -19.83 -0.98 13.31
CA VAL A 194 -19.01 0.12 12.79
C VAL A 194 -17.54 -0.25 12.86
N ALA A 195 -16.82 -0.08 11.75
CA ALA A 195 -15.40 -0.30 11.69
C ALA A 195 -14.63 0.91 12.21
N VAL A 196 -13.42 0.68 12.69
CA VAL A 196 -12.43 1.71 13.03
C VAL A 196 -11.27 1.61 12.06
N VAL A 197 -10.66 2.74 11.75
CA VAL A 197 -9.42 2.77 10.96
C VAL A 197 -8.28 2.20 11.81
N GLU A 198 -7.58 1.23 11.25
CA GLU A 198 -6.44 0.56 11.91
C GLU A 198 -5.12 0.84 11.21
N ARG A 199 -5.15 1.19 9.91
CA ARG A 199 -3.99 1.65 9.16
C ARG A 199 -4.39 2.56 8.00
N VAL A 200 -3.52 3.50 7.66
CA VAL A 200 -3.60 4.39 6.51
C VAL A 200 -2.29 4.32 5.76
N TRP A 201 -2.36 4.03 4.46
CA TRP A 201 -1.29 4.25 3.49
C TRP A 201 -1.47 5.65 2.94
N LEU A 202 -0.40 6.46 3.05
CA LEU A 202 -0.41 7.86 2.68
C LEU A 202 -0.36 8.07 1.16
N GLU A 203 -0.08 7.00 0.41
CA GLU A 203 -0.29 6.88 -1.01
C GLU A 203 -1.59 6.10 -1.29
N GLY A 204 -2.28 6.45 -2.38
CA GLY A 204 -3.42 5.70 -2.87
C GLY A 204 -3.00 4.38 -3.52
N PHE A 205 -3.87 3.82 -4.36
CA PHE A 205 -3.60 2.55 -5.04
C PHE A 205 -2.71 2.71 -6.28
N MET A 206 -2.51 3.93 -6.78
CA MET A 206 -1.56 4.21 -7.84
C MET A 206 -0.29 4.83 -7.27
N SER A 207 0.83 4.15 -7.46
CA SER A 207 2.14 4.57 -6.97
C SER A 207 2.77 5.70 -7.79
N ASN A 208 2.04 6.79 -7.99
CA ASN A 208 2.53 8.00 -8.65
C ASN A 208 2.31 9.20 -7.73
N THR A 209 3.39 9.73 -7.17
CA THR A 209 3.40 10.83 -6.20
C THR A 209 2.82 12.14 -6.69
N GLY A 210 2.57 12.30 -8.00
CA GLY A 210 1.86 13.47 -8.52
C GLY A 210 0.34 13.33 -8.47
N ILE A 211 -0.18 12.10 -8.40
CA ILE A 211 -1.62 11.84 -8.45
C ILE A 211 -2.19 12.07 -7.05
N LEU A 212 -3.17 12.95 -6.97
CA LEU A 212 -3.83 13.33 -5.71
C LEU A 212 -5.25 12.77 -5.61
N TRP A 213 -5.84 12.34 -6.72
CA TRP A 213 -7.23 11.92 -6.73
C TRP A 213 -7.42 10.52 -6.16
N ASP A 214 -6.40 9.67 -6.03
CA ASP A 214 -6.55 8.31 -5.48
C ASP A 214 -6.49 8.26 -3.94
N GLY A 215 -6.36 9.43 -3.30
CA GLY A 215 -6.55 9.63 -1.87
C GLY A 215 -5.62 8.80 -0.99
N PHE A 216 -6.12 8.42 0.18
CA PHE A 216 -5.42 7.51 1.08
C PHE A 216 -6.04 6.12 0.98
N THR A 217 -5.24 5.08 0.78
CA THR A 217 -5.75 3.73 1.05
C THR A 217 -5.80 3.51 2.56
N TYR A 218 -6.88 2.95 3.12
CA TYR A 218 -6.94 2.68 4.56
C TYR A 218 -7.57 1.33 4.88
N ALA A 219 -6.99 0.64 5.87
CA ALA A 219 -7.53 -0.59 6.40
C ALA A 219 -8.40 -0.30 7.62
N VAL A 220 -9.59 -0.91 7.61
CA VAL A 220 -10.55 -0.86 8.69
C VAL A 220 -10.77 -2.24 9.30
N GLY A 221 -11.12 -2.27 10.58
CA GLY A 221 -11.50 -3.48 11.30
C GLY A 221 -12.36 -3.15 12.51
N THR A 222 -12.60 -4.12 13.38
CA THR A 222 -13.39 -3.92 14.61
C THR A 222 -12.54 -3.50 15.81
N GLY A 223 -11.23 -3.29 15.63
CA GLY A 223 -10.27 -3.16 16.75
C GLY A 223 -10.05 -4.47 17.52
N THR A 224 -10.60 -5.58 17.03
CA THR A 224 -10.49 -6.93 17.63
C THR A 224 -10.02 -7.94 16.58
N SER A 225 -9.96 -9.22 16.95
CA SER A 225 -9.66 -10.34 16.04
C SER A 225 -10.92 -10.92 15.37
N ALA A 226 -12.07 -10.24 15.48
CA ALA A 226 -13.29 -10.69 14.83
C ALA A 226 -13.12 -10.72 13.30
N THR A 227 -13.77 -11.68 12.65
CA THR A 227 -13.81 -11.77 11.20
C THR A 227 -15.19 -11.45 10.66
N PHE A 228 -15.25 -11.08 9.39
CA PHE A 228 -16.45 -10.64 8.68
C PHE A 228 -16.38 -11.07 7.22
N ARG A 229 -17.55 -11.24 6.61
CA ARG A 229 -17.68 -11.61 5.20
C ARG A 229 -18.07 -10.42 4.33
N TYR A 230 -18.80 -9.47 4.90
CA TYR A 230 -19.41 -8.37 4.19
C TYR A 230 -18.98 -7.03 4.77
N ALA A 231 -18.86 -6.04 3.90
CA ALA A 231 -18.63 -4.66 4.26
C ALA A 231 -19.72 -3.79 3.61
N SER A 232 -20.31 -2.89 4.37
CA SER A 232 -21.15 -1.81 3.85
C SER A 232 -20.44 -0.49 4.03
N ILE A 233 -20.42 0.32 2.97
CA ILE A 233 -19.77 1.63 2.99
C ILE A 233 -20.86 2.68 2.83
N ILE A 234 -20.83 3.71 3.66
CA ILE A 234 -21.73 4.86 3.51
C ILE A 234 -20.94 6.15 3.42
N HIS A 235 -21.47 7.15 2.73
CA HIS A 235 -20.93 8.51 2.77
C HIS A 235 -21.17 9.11 4.16
N GLY A 236 -20.19 9.84 4.68
CA GLY A 236 -20.20 10.38 6.03
C GLY A 236 -20.22 9.31 7.13
N GLY A 237 -20.98 9.54 8.19
CA GLY A 237 -21.05 8.67 9.38
C GLY A 237 -19.84 8.83 10.33
N SER A 238 -19.87 8.23 11.51
CA SER A 238 -18.90 8.52 12.58
C SER A 238 -17.44 8.15 12.30
N GLY A 239 -17.15 7.42 11.22
CA GLY A 239 -15.79 7.04 10.81
C GLY A 239 -15.17 7.96 9.75
N ALA A 240 -15.96 8.86 9.15
CA ALA A 240 -15.49 9.76 8.12
C ALA A 240 -14.87 11.06 8.69
N LEU A 241 -13.98 11.67 7.91
CA LEU A 241 -13.36 12.97 8.14
C LEU A 241 -14.32 14.13 7.89
N VAL A 242 -15.10 14.00 6.83
CA VAL A 242 -16.09 14.96 6.35
C VAL A 242 -17.41 14.20 6.11
N HIS A 243 -18.52 14.95 6.17
CA HIS A 243 -19.88 14.41 6.12
C HIS A 243 -20.80 15.29 5.26
N ASP A 244 -20.34 15.69 4.08
CA ASP A 244 -21.15 16.50 3.16
C ASP A 244 -22.00 15.66 2.19
N GLY A 245 -21.67 14.38 2.05
CA GLY A 245 -22.43 13.42 1.25
C GLY A 245 -21.89 13.20 -0.16
N ASP A 246 -20.72 13.73 -0.47
CA ASP A 246 -19.91 13.34 -1.62
C ASP A 246 -18.90 12.31 -1.13
N ASN A 247 -18.82 11.15 -1.76
CA ASN A 247 -17.69 10.25 -1.50
C ASN A 247 -17.42 9.39 -2.71
N GLU A 248 -16.17 9.31 -3.13
CA GLU A 248 -15.81 8.53 -4.30
C GLU A 248 -15.14 7.25 -3.83
N ILE A 249 -15.80 6.10 -4.02
CA ILE A 249 -15.22 4.80 -3.70
C ILE A 249 -14.84 4.09 -4.98
N ASN A 250 -13.57 3.71 -5.09
CA ASN A 250 -13.08 2.88 -6.17
C ASN A 250 -13.25 1.39 -5.83
N GLY A 251 -13.09 1.00 -4.57
CA GLY A 251 -13.42 -0.37 -4.17
C GLY A 251 -12.97 -0.74 -2.77
N ILE A 252 -13.05 -2.04 -2.50
CA ILE A 252 -12.65 -2.61 -1.22
C ILE A 252 -11.93 -3.95 -1.44
N MET A 253 -11.01 -4.30 -0.55
CA MET A 253 -10.37 -5.62 -0.51
C MET A 253 -10.52 -6.24 0.88
N GLY A 254 -10.86 -7.53 0.94
CA GLY A 254 -10.78 -8.29 2.18
C GLY A 254 -9.33 -8.62 2.54
N LEU A 255 -8.94 -8.42 3.79
CA LEU A 255 -7.60 -8.72 4.28
C LEU A 255 -7.65 -9.69 5.47
N LYS A 256 -6.62 -10.52 5.58
CA LYS A 256 -6.36 -11.37 6.75
C LYS A 256 -5.59 -10.60 7.83
N SER A 257 -5.51 -11.17 9.02
CA SER A 257 -4.87 -10.53 10.18
C SER A 257 -3.35 -10.42 10.03
N ASP A 258 -2.78 -11.25 9.17
CA ASP A 258 -1.38 -11.26 8.78
C ASP A 258 -1.10 -10.35 7.58
N TYR A 259 -2.00 -9.42 7.23
CA TYR A 259 -1.68 -8.28 6.36
C TYR A 259 -0.54 -7.51 7.04
N THR A 260 0.66 -7.99 6.76
CA THR A 260 1.89 -7.49 7.34
C THR A 260 2.32 -6.38 6.41
N PRO A 261 2.64 -5.18 6.94
CA PRO A 261 3.51 -4.31 6.20
C PRO A 261 4.77 -5.16 5.97
N VAL A 262 5.20 -5.28 4.73
CA VAL A 262 6.40 -6.04 4.37
C VAL A 262 7.45 -5.65 5.39
N SER A 263 7.92 -6.58 6.23
CA SER A 263 8.92 -6.23 7.23
C SER A 263 10.07 -5.60 6.46
N VAL A 264 10.32 -4.31 6.68
CA VAL A 264 11.47 -3.62 6.10
C VAL A 264 12.66 -4.52 6.40
N PRO A 265 13.31 -5.13 5.38
CA PRO A 265 14.52 -5.87 5.64
C PRO A 265 15.43 -4.88 6.34
N GLU A 266 15.84 -5.19 7.58
CA GLU A 266 16.80 -4.40 8.34
C GLU A 266 17.81 -3.83 7.36
N PRO A 267 17.96 -2.49 7.27
CA PRO A 267 18.77 -1.90 6.22
C PRO A 267 20.12 -2.61 6.21
N ALA A 268 20.71 -2.75 5.02
CA ALA A 268 22.02 -3.36 4.87
C ALA A 268 23.10 -2.73 5.78
N SER A 269 22.80 -1.64 6.50
CA SER A 269 23.53 -1.13 7.65
C SER A 269 23.86 -2.18 8.71
N LEU A 270 23.03 -3.17 9.04
CA LEU A 270 23.45 -4.24 9.98
C LEU A 270 24.52 -5.16 9.37
N VAL A 271 24.41 -5.47 8.07
CA VAL A 271 25.42 -6.24 7.33
C VAL A 271 26.71 -5.42 7.17
N ILE A 272 26.60 -4.11 6.89
CA ILE A 272 27.74 -3.19 6.78
C ILE A 272 28.38 -2.95 8.14
N LEU A 273 27.61 -2.85 9.22
CA LEU A 273 28.11 -2.76 10.60
C LEU A 273 28.81 -4.05 11.01
N ALA A 274 28.22 -5.21 10.71
CA ALA A 274 28.84 -6.51 10.96
C ALA A 274 30.14 -6.67 10.15
N MET A 275 30.15 -6.29 8.87
CA MET A 275 31.37 -6.28 8.05
C MET A 275 32.40 -5.26 8.54
N GLY A 276 31.97 -4.08 9.00
CA GLY A 276 32.83 -3.06 9.59
C GLY A 276 33.49 -3.54 10.89
N LEU A 277 32.73 -4.19 11.77
CA LEU A 277 33.23 -4.80 13.01
C LEU A 277 34.22 -5.94 12.73
N LEU A 278 33.92 -6.81 11.75
CA LEU A 278 34.85 -7.85 11.32
C LEU A 278 36.15 -7.25 10.75
N GLY A 279 36.06 -6.23 9.89
CA GLY A 279 37.21 -5.52 9.34
C GLY A 279 38.09 -4.86 10.40
N LEU A 280 37.50 -4.27 11.44
CA LEU A 280 38.21 -3.71 12.59
C LEU A 280 38.91 -4.80 13.43
N GLY A 281 38.27 -5.96 13.61
CA GLY A 281 38.86 -7.10 14.31
C GLY A 281 40.12 -7.66 13.62
N PHE A 282 40.15 -7.71 12.29
CA PHE A 282 41.34 -8.11 11.53
C PHE A 282 42.42 -7.03 11.52
N SER A 283 42.05 -5.74 11.48
CA SER A 283 43.00 -4.62 11.53
C SER A 283 43.71 -4.50 12.88
N GLY A 284 43.03 -4.82 13.98
CA GLY A 284 43.62 -4.83 15.33
C GLY A 284 44.66 -5.93 15.55
N ARG A 285 44.54 -7.07 14.85
CA ARG A 285 45.49 -8.20 14.96
C ARG A 285 46.83 -7.94 14.27
N ASN A 286 46.84 -7.11 13.22
CA ASN A 286 48.07 -6.79 12.48
C ASN A 286 48.89 -5.65 13.09
N ARG A 287 48.38 -4.94 14.11
CA ARG A 287 49.13 -3.89 14.83
C ARG A 287 49.90 -4.39 16.06
N LYS A 288 49.84 -5.68 16.36
CA LYS A 288 50.57 -6.32 17.48
C LYS A 288 51.75 -7.20 17.02
N LYS A 289 52.33 -6.91 15.87
CA LYS A 289 53.60 -7.50 15.41
C LYS A 289 54.59 -6.39 15.12
#